data_AF-A0A0K9P163-F1
#
_entry.id   AF-A0A0K9P163-F1
#
_cell.length_a   1.000
_cell.length_b   1.000
_cell.length_c   1.000
_cell.angle_alpha   90.00
_cell.angle_beta   90.00
_cell.angle_gamma   90.00
#
_symmetry.space_group_name_H-M   'P 1'
#
loop_
_entity.id
_entity.type
_entity.pdbx_description
1 polymer ?
#
loop_
_entity_poly.entity_id
_entity_poly.type
_entity_poly.pdbx_seq_one_letter_code
_entity_poly.pdbx_strand_id
1 'polypeptide(L)'
;MDAQRALLDELMGAARNLTDEQKKGFREIRWDDKEVCVFYMIRFCPHDLFVNTKSDLGPCPRIHDPKLKERRQINMNYWSDMIY
;
A
#
# COMPACT_ATOMS: atom_id res chain seq x y z
N MET A 1 21.34 8.45 -14.98
CA MET A 1 21.74 7.73 -13.75
C MET A 1 20.55 7.19 -12.98
N ASP A 2 19.33 7.72 -13.17
CA ASP A 2 18.15 7.32 -12.38
C ASP A 2 17.44 6.06 -12.88
N ALA A 3 17.53 5.74 -14.18
CA ALA A 3 16.96 4.51 -14.74
C ALA A 3 17.57 3.24 -14.13
N GLN A 4 18.87 3.25 -13.82
CA GLN A 4 19.54 2.11 -13.18
C GLN A 4 19.15 1.96 -11.71
N ARG A 5 18.80 3.05 -11.03
CA ARG A 5 18.30 3.02 -9.65
C ARG A 5 16.90 2.42 -9.60
N ALA A 6 16.02 2.80 -10.51
CA ALA A 6 14.66 2.26 -10.61
C ALA A 6 14.66 0.73 -10.87
N LEU A 7 15.53 0.25 -11.77
CA LEU A 7 15.67 -1.18 -12.04
C LEU A 7 16.20 -1.98 -10.84
N LEU A 8 17.13 -1.41 -10.08
CA LEU A 8 17.67 -2.04 -8.86
C LEU A 8 16.64 -2.13 -7.73
N ASP A 9 15.75 -1.14 -7.60
CA ASP A 9 14.67 -1.14 -6.61
C ASP A 9 13.56 -2.15 -6.94
N GLU A 10 13.28 -2.39 -8.23
CA GLU A 10 12.44 -3.51 -8.67
C GLU A 10 13.07 -4.86 -8.33
N LEU A 11 14.38 -5.01 -8.54
CA LEU A 11 15.07 -6.30 -8.42
C LEU A 11 15.37 -6.70 -6.95
N MET A 12 15.58 -5.73 -6.06
CA MET A 12 16.02 -5.97 -4.67
C MET A 12 14.92 -5.70 -3.63
N GLY A 13 13.79 -5.10 -4.04
CA GLY A 13 12.69 -4.73 -3.18
C GLY A 13 12.96 -3.48 -2.32
N ALA A 14 11.88 -2.77 -1.95
CA ALA A 14 11.93 -1.52 -1.20
C ALA A 14 12.52 -1.63 0.23
N ALA A 15 12.80 -2.86 0.70
CA ALA A 15 13.41 -3.12 1.99
C ALA A 15 14.94 -2.88 2.03
N ARG A 16 15.56 -2.55 0.88
CA ARG A 16 17.03 -2.43 0.78
C ARG A 16 17.63 -1.24 1.55
N ASN A 17 16.84 -0.18 1.79
CA ASN A 17 17.29 1.00 2.53
C ASN A 17 17.03 0.92 4.04
N LEU A 18 16.55 -0.22 4.54
CA LEU A 18 16.28 -0.40 5.98
C LEU A 18 17.56 -0.83 6.68
N THR A 19 18.01 0.00 7.62
CA THR A 19 19.05 -0.37 8.59
C THR A 19 18.61 -1.60 9.40
N ASP A 20 19.55 -2.39 9.92
CA ASP A 20 19.22 -3.61 10.68
C ASP A 20 18.40 -3.33 11.96
N GLU A 21 18.43 -2.10 12.45
CA GLU A 21 17.58 -1.59 13.54
C GLU A 21 16.13 -1.36 13.08
N GLN A 22 15.94 -0.79 11.88
CA GLN A 22 14.61 -0.65 11.28
C GLN A 22 14.02 -2.00 10.89
N LYS A 23 14.83 -2.98 10.45
CA LYS A 23 14.38 -4.36 10.21
C LYS A 23 13.85 -5.07 11.46
N LYS A 24 14.42 -4.80 12.64
CA LYS A 24 13.95 -5.38 13.92
C LYS A 24 12.61 -4.83 14.39
N GLY A 25 12.28 -3.59 14.01
CA GLY A 25 10.97 -2.96 14.25
C GLY A 25 9.98 -3.09 13.09
N PHE A 26 10.43 -3.57 11.93
CA PHE A 26 9.61 -3.76 10.74
C PHE A 26 8.69 -4.96 10.94
N ARG A 27 7.54 -4.71 11.58
CA ARG A 27 6.42 -5.61 11.46
C ARG A 27 5.90 -5.45 10.03
N GLU A 28 5.87 -6.53 9.26
CA GLU A 28 5.31 -6.50 7.90
C GLU A 28 3.84 -6.08 8.05
N ILE A 29 3.51 -4.86 7.58
CA ILE A 29 2.15 -4.33 7.64
C ILE A 29 1.29 -5.21 6.75
N ARG A 30 0.32 -5.88 7.36
CA ARG A 30 -0.63 -6.72 6.68
C ARG A 30 -1.87 -5.91 6.33
N TRP A 31 -2.64 -6.42 5.37
CA TRP A 31 -3.89 -5.79 4.95
C TRP A 31 -4.97 -5.82 6.05
N ASP A 32 -4.82 -6.70 7.05
CA ASP A 32 -5.72 -6.85 8.19
C ASP A 32 -5.35 -5.96 9.40
N ASP A 33 -4.27 -5.19 9.32
CA ASP A 33 -3.86 -4.30 10.41
C ASP A 33 -4.85 -3.14 10.59
N LYS A 34 -5.14 -2.80 11.85
CA LYS A 34 -6.06 -1.71 12.23
C LYS A 34 -5.58 -0.33 11.78
N GLU A 35 -4.29 -0.20 11.55
CA GLU A 35 -3.64 1.03 11.09
C GLU A 35 -3.90 1.27 9.60
N VAL A 36 -4.27 0.23 8.84
CA VAL A 36 -4.56 0.32 7.41
C VAL A 36 -5.98 0.81 7.19
N CYS A 37 -6.15 1.71 6.21
CA CYS A 37 -7.46 2.23 5.87
C CYS A 37 -8.28 1.19 5.10
N VAL A 38 -9.27 0.60 5.78
CA VAL A 38 -10.19 -0.38 5.19
C VAL A 38 -10.92 0.19 3.96
N PHE A 39 -11.34 1.46 3.99
CA PHE A 39 -12.02 2.10 2.87
C PHE A 39 -11.11 2.22 1.63
N TYR A 40 -9.85 2.63 1.85
CA TYR A 40 -8.84 2.67 0.80
C TYR A 40 -8.58 1.28 0.21
N MET A 41 -8.53 0.26 1.06
CA MET A 41 -8.26 -1.12 0.70
C MET A 41 -9.39 -1.78 -0.10
N ILE A 42 -10.65 -1.39 0.12
CA ILE A 42 -11.81 -1.91 -0.62
C ILE A 42 -11.99 -1.17 -1.96
N ARG A 43 -11.99 0.17 -1.95
CA ARG A 43 -12.20 0.94 -3.17
C ARG A 43 -11.56 2.32 -3.09
N PHE A 44 -12.13 3.22 -2.29
CA PHE A 44 -11.67 4.60 -2.13
C PHE A 44 -11.87 5.06 -0.69
N CYS A 45 -10.93 5.86 -0.18
CA CYS A 45 -11.07 6.53 1.10
C CYS A 45 -11.81 7.86 0.91
N PRO A 46 -12.82 8.19 1.73
CA PRO A 46 -13.52 9.47 1.62
C PRO A 46 -12.61 10.68 1.89
N HIS A 47 -11.56 10.52 2.70
CA HIS A 47 -10.56 11.57 2.94
C HIS A 47 -9.82 11.95 1.65
N ASP A 48 -9.48 10.98 0.81
CA ASP A 48 -8.78 11.24 -0.46
C ASP A 48 -9.72 11.78 -1.55
N LEU A 49 -11.01 11.41 -1.48
CA LEU A 49 -11.98 11.78 -2.50
C LEU A 49 -12.42 13.25 -2.41
N PHE A 50 -12.49 13.79 -1.19
CA PHE A 50 -13.04 15.12 -0.93
C PHE A 50 -11.98 16.19 -0.66
N VAL A 51 -10.71 15.92 -0.98
CA VAL A 51 -9.63 16.91 -0.90
C VAL A 51 -9.97 18.16 -1.72
N ASN A 52 -9.73 19.35 -1.17
CA ASN A 52 -10.05 20.64 -1.80
C ASN A 52 -11.54 20.88 -2.11
N THR A 53 -12.44 20.11 -1.50
CA THR A 53 -13.89 20.36 -1.59
C THR A 53 -14.41 21.01 -0.31
N LYS A 54 -15.64 21.55 -0.37
CA LYS A 54 -16.32 22.11 0.82
C LYS A 54 -16.50 21.09 1.96
N SER A 55 -16.36 19.80 1.67
CA SER A 55 -16.48 18.69 2.62
C SER A 55 -15.14 18.04 2.95
N ASP A 56 -14.03 18.77 2.83
CA ASP A 56 -12.69 18.23 3.13
C ASP A 56 -12.60 17.77 4.60
N LEU A 57 -12.32 16.48 4.77
CA LEU A 57 -12.20 15.82 6.07
C LEU A 57 -10.75 15.86 6.59
N GLY A 58 -9.82 16.45 5.84
CA GLY A 58 -8.40 16.46 6.13
C GLY A 58 -7.70 15.13 5.80
N PRO A 59 -6.39 15.04 6.09
CA PRO A 59 -5.59 13.86 5.78
C PRO A 59 -6.11 12.62 6.53
N CYS A 60 -6.08 11.47 5.86
CA CYS A 60 -6.52 10.24 6.50
C CYS A 60 -5.56 9.86 7.65
N PRO A 61 -6.06 9.51 8.85
CA PRO A 61 -5.21 9.07 9.96
C PRO A 61 -4.71 7.62 9.79
N ARG A 62 -5.11 6.93 8.72
CA ARG A 62 -4.81 5.52 8.45
C ARG A 62 -3.91 5.38 7.22
N ILE A 63 -3.20 4.26 7.15
CA ILE A 63 -2.20 3.97 6.12
C ILE A 63 -2.89 3.67 4.78
N HIS A 64 -2.49 4.40 3.75
CA HIS A 64 -2.87 4.21 2.35
C HIS A 64 -1.66 3.71 1.55
N ASP A 65 -1.34 2.42 1.65
CA ASP A 65 -0.22 1.83 0.89
C ASP A 65 -0.73 1.22 -0.43
N PRO A 66 -0.36 1.78 -1.60
CA PRO A 66 -0.78 1.26 -2.90
C PRO A 66 -0.24 -0.16 -3.17
N LYS A 67 0.97 -0.50 -2.69
CA LYS A 67 1.56 -1.84 -2.87
C LYS A 67 0.78 -2.89 -2.10
N LEU A 68 0.29 -2.54 -0.91
CA LEU A 68 -0.53 -3.42 -0.09
C LEU A 68 -1.90 -3.67 -0.76
N LYS A 69 -2.47 -2.63 -1.36
CA LYS A 69 -3.74 -2.71 -2.11
C LYS A 69 -3.60 -3.58 -3.37
N GLU A 70 -2.53 -3.41 -4.12
CA GLU A 70 -2.23 -4.23 -5.30
C GLU A 70 -2.06 -5.70 -4.93
N ARG A 71 -1.28 -6.01 -3.87
CA ARG A 71 -1.12 -7.39 -3.36
C ARG A 71 -2.47 -8.03 -3.02
N ARG A 72 -3.41 -7.27 -2.43
CA ARG A 72 -4.77 -7.75 -2.13
C ARG A 72 -5.58 -7.99 -3.41
N GLN A 73 -5.55 -7.05 -4.35
CA GLN A 73 -6.31 -7.12 -5.61
C GLN A 73 -5.87 -8.32 -6.45
N ILE A 74 -4.55 -8.54 -6.55
CA ILE A 74 -3.96 -9.70 -7.23
C ILE A 74 -4.53 -10.98 -6.63
N ASN A 75 -4.49 -11.14 -5.31
CA ASN A 75 -4.98 -12.35 -4.64
C ASN A 75 -6.49 -12.63 -4.89
N MET A 76 -7.28 -11.59 -5.16
CA MET A 76 -8.71 -11.72 -5.48
C MET A 76 -8.96 -12.13 -6.94
N ASN A 77 -8.11 -11.70 -7.87
CA ASN A 77 -8.21 -12.05 -9.29
C ASN A 77 -7.74 -13.48 -9.58
N TYR A 78 -6.71 -13.96 -8.86
CA TYR A 78 -6.22 -15.34 -8.99
C TYR A 78 -7.27 -16.42 -8.69
N TRP A 79 -8.30 -16.10 -7.89
CA TRP A 79 -9.40 -17.02 -7.60
C TRP A 79 -10.54 -16.92 -8.62
N SER A 80 -10.61 -15.83 -9.39
CA SER A 80 -11.59 -15.68 -10.47
C SER A 80 -11.12 -16.39 -11.74
N ASP A 81 -9.82 -16.34 -12.02
CA ASP A 81 -9.20 -16.99 -13.20
C ASP A 81 -9.07 -18.52 -13.06
N MET A 82 -9.26 -19.08 -11.86
CA MET A 82 -9.24 -20.52 -11.61
C MET A 82 -10.64 -21.16 -11.68
N ILE A 83 -11.69 -20.33 -11.80
CA ILE A 83 -13.10 -20.74 -11.80
C ILE A 83 -13.72 -20.53 -13.20
N TYR A 84 -12.95 -20.06 -14.19
CA TYR A 84 -13.37 -19.91 -15.59
C TYR A 84 -12.42 -20.59 -16.57
#